data_AF-A0A6L8GD40-F1
#
_entry.id   AF-A0A6L8GD40-F1
#
_cell.length_a   1.000
_cell.length_b   1.000
_cell.length_c   1.000
_cell.angle_alpha   90.00
_cell.angle_beta   90.00
_cell.angle_gamma   90.00
#
_symmetry.space_group_name_H-M   'P 1'
#
loop_
_entity.id
_entity.type
_entity.pdbx_description
1 polymer ?
#
loop_
_entity_poly.entity_id
_entity_poly.type
_entity_poly.pdbx_seq_one_letter_code
_entity_poly.pdbx_strand_id
1 'polypeptide(L)'
;ATTMDRPEWIAANPLKAEVYCALTNNKNRGIKPNAGGDATPVGGPNPREANKYGQIVRWWPSNGDHTANTFTWDLYVMAGNPTVHEDADGGSYNVNEGNMFNSPDGLSFDDKGLLWIQTDGNYSNEKDFAGQGNNQMLIGDPATGEIRRFLVGPKEAEITGIAWAADRRTVFVGVQHPGERGDSHWPDGGDRTPRSAIVAVRRDDGAVIG
;
A
#
# COMPACT_ATOMS: atom_id res chain seq x y z
N ALA A 1 -18.28 2.21 -16.59
CA ALA A 1 -16.97 1.94 -15.98
C ALA A 1 -17.10 0.79 -14.99
N THR A 2 -16.04 0.05 -14.71
CA THR A 2 -16.06 -1.01 -13.68
C THR A 2 -16.03 -0.38 -12.29
N THR A 3 -16.88 -0.84 -11.36
CA THR A 3 -16.83 -0.38 -9.96
C THR A 3 -15.63 -1.02 -9.25
N MET A 4 -14.76 -0.19 -8.66
CA MET A 4 -13.47 -0.61 -8.09
C MET A 4 -13.46 -0.57 -6.57
N ASP A 5 -12.57 -1.36 -5.97
CA ASP A 5 -12.31 -1.34 -4.52
C ASP A 5 -11.43 -0.16 -4.14
N ARG A 6 -12.04 1.03 -3.98
CA ARG A 6 -11.38 2.27 -3.51
C ARG A 6 -9.99 2.51 -4.12
N PRO A 7 -9.91 2.91 -5.40
CA PRO A 7 -8.66 3.36 -6.01
C PRO A 7 -8.09 4.56 -5.24
N GLU A 8 -6.84 4.44 -4.78
CA GLU A 8 -6.07 5.51 -4.14
C GLU A 8 -4.92 5.95 -5.08
N TRP A 9 -3.65 5.78 -4.69
CA TRP A 9 -2.53 6.25 -5.52
C TRP A 9 -2.29 5.37 -6.75
N ILE A 10 -1.79 6.02 -7.80
CA ILE A 10 -1.36 5.41 -9.05
C ILE A 10 0.11 5.76 -9.30
N ALA A 11 0.91 4.76 -9.64
CA ALA A 11 2.33 4.93 -9.96
C ALA A 11 2.69 4.25 -11.30
N ALA A 12 3.39 4.96 -12.17
CA ALA A 12 3.93 4.42 -13.43
C ALA A 12 5.40 4.02 -13.25
N ASN A 13 5.76 2.83 -13.73
CA ASN A 13 7.13 2.35 -13.66
C ASN A 13 8.03 3.18 -14.60
N PRO A 14 9.16 3.74 -14.13
CA PRO A 14 10.03 4.56 -14.97
C PRO A 14 10.85 3.77 -16.00
N LEU A 15 10.93 2.44 -15.86
CA LEU A 15 11.76 1.56 -16.69
C LEU A 15 10.95 0.69 -17.66
N LYS A 16 9.61 0.63 -17.49
CA LYS A 16 8.72 -0.26 -18.25
C LYS A 16 7.38 0.42 -18.48
N ALA A 17 6.72 0.11 -19.60
CA ALA A 17 5.35 0.57 -19.87
C ALA A 17 4.34 -0.22 -19.02
N GLU A 18 4.28 0.08 -17.73
CA GLU A 18 3.36 -0.53 -16.76
C GLU A 18 2.96 0.46 -15.68
N VAL A 19 1.76 0.31 -15.16
CA VAL A 19 1.17 1.20 -14.16
C VAL A 19 0.50 0.38 -13.07
N TYR A 20 0.55 0.89 -11.84
CA TYR A 20 0.07 0.24 -10.63
C TYR A 20 -0.93 1.16 -9.94
N CYS A 21 -1.97 0.59 -9.35
CA CYS A 21 -2.96 1.32 -8.57
C CYS A 21 -3.27 0.55 -7.28
N ALA A 22 -3.23 1.27 -6.16
CA ALA A 22 -3.67 0.74 -4.88
C ALA A 22 -5.20 0.71 -4.83
N LEU A 23 -5.76 -0.46 -4.56
CA LEU A 23 -7.17 -0.68 -4.29
C LEU A 23 -7.29 -0.99 -2.79
N THR A 24 -7.44 0.05 -1.97
CA THR A 24 -7.08 -0.03 -0.53
C THR A 24 -7.96 -1.01 0.25
N ASN A 25 -9.27 -1.04 0.03
CA ASN A 25 -10.20 -2.02 0.58
C ASN A 25 -11.62 -1.75 0.06
N ASN A 26 -12.55 -2.68 0.30
CA ASN A 26 -13.97 -2.42 0.09
C ASN A 26 -14.83 -3.41 0.89
N LYS A 27 -15.15 -3.03 2.13
CA LYS A 27 -16.06 -3.80 3.00
C LYS A 27 -17.48 -3.99 2.45
N ASN A 28 -17.85 -3.28 1.37
CA ASN A 28 -19.16 -3.40 0.73
C ASN A 28 -19.15 -4.20 -0.57
N ARG A 29 -17.97 -4.64 -1.06
CA ARG A 29 -17.84 -5.49 -2.25
C ARG A 29 -18.71 -6.73 -2.09
N GLY A 30 -19.56 -7.01 -3.07
CA GLY A 30 -20.51 -8.13 -3.06
C GLY A 30 -21.75 -7.93 -2.17
N ILE A 31 -21.71 -6.99 -1.22
CA ILE A 31 -22.76 -6.83 -0.19
C ILE A 31 -23.81 -5.81 -0.60
N LYS A 32 -23.39 -4.62 -1.05
CA LYS A 32 -24.32 -3.55 -1.41
C LYS A 32 -23.72 -2.57 -2.42
N PRO A 33 -24.57 -1.82 -3.15
CA PRO A 33 -24.11 -0.82 -4.09
C PRO A 33 -23.16 0.23 -3.47
N ASN A 34 -22.34 0.86 -4.33
CA ASN A 34 -21.52 2.00 -3.93
C ASN A 34 -22.41 3.23 -3.57
N ALA A 35 -21.80 4.32 -3.11
CA ALA A 35 -22.55 5.53 -2.75
C ALA A 35 -23.36 6.14 -3.91
N GLY A 36 -22.96 5.87 -5.16
CA GLY A 36 -23.68 6.27 -6.37
C GLY A 36 -24.82 5.33 -6.79
N GLY A 37 -25.01 4.21 -6.08
CA GLY A 37 -26.04 3.21 -6.38
C GLY A 37 -25.62 2.13 -7.39
N ASP A 38 -24.37 2.15 -7.86
CA ASP A 38 -23.87 1.11 -8.77
C ASP A 38 -23.59 -0.19 -8.03
N ALA A 39 -23.92 -1.33 -8.65
CA ALA A 39 -23.59 -2.63 -8.13
C ALA A 39 -22.06 -2.82 -7.98
N THR A 40 -21.67 -3.51 -6.92
CA THR A 40 -20.27 -3.84 -6.60
C THR A 40 -20.09 -5.36 -6.62
N PRO A 41 -20.29 -6.05 -7.76
CA PRO A 41 -20.14 -7.51 -7.81
C PRO A 41 -18.69 -7.93 -7.54
N VAL A 42 -18.50 -9.13 -7.00
CA VAL A 42 -17.18 -9.77 -6.90
C VAL A 42 -16.73 -10.20 -8.29
N GLY A 43 -15.46 -9.93 -8.63
CA GLY A 43 -14.87 -10.40 -9.88
C GLY A 43 -13.79 -9.47 -10.46
N GLY A 44 -13.05 -10.00 -11.43
CA GLY A 44 -11.96 -9.27 -12.09
C GLY A 44 -10.93 -8.75 -11.08
N PRO A 45 -10.59 -7.45 -11.09
CA PRO A 45 -9.61 -6.88 -10.17
C PRO A 45 -10.14 -6.70 -8.73
N ASN A 46 -11.38 -7.10 -8.46
CA ASN A 46 -12.01 -7.01 -7.13
C ASN A 46 -12.51 -8.40 -6.68
N PRO A 47 -11.61 -9.35 -6.38
CA PRO A 47 -11.96 -10.77 -6.32
C PRO A 47 -12.51 -11.24 -4.97
N ARG A 48 -12.60 -10.38 -3.95
CA ARG A 48 -13.05 -10.76 -2.59
C ARG A 48 -14.31 -10.01 -2.19
N GLU A 49 -15.33 -10.74 -1.74
CA GLU A 49 -16.47 -10.17 -1.02
C GLU A 49 -15.99 -9.52 0.29
N ALA A 50 -16.60 -8.41 0.70
CA ALA A 50 -16.29 -7.74 1.97
C ALA A 50 -14.80 -7.42 2.20
N ASN A 51 -14.04 -7.20 1.13
CA ASN A 51 -12.59 -7.06 1.10
C ASN A 51 -12.05 -6.09 2.18
N LYS A 52 -11.33 -6.63 3.16
CA LYS A 52 -10.77 -5.90 4.31
C LYS A 52 -9.34 -5.41 4.09
N TYR A 53 -8.61 -6.07 3.21
CA TYR A 53 -7.15 -5.94 3.13
C TYR A 53 -6.66 -5.17 1.91
N GLY A 54 -7.39 -5.19 0.81
CA GLY A 54 -7.00 -4.51 -0.42
C GLY A 54 -6.03 -5.29 -1.31
N GLN A 55 -5.66 -4.66 -2.42
CA GLN A 55 -4.81 -5.24 -3.45
C GLN A 55 -4.14 -4.14 -4.27
N ILE A 56 -3.08 -4.49 -5.01
CA ILE A 56 -2.48 -3.59 -6.00
C ILE A 56 -2.73 -4.19 -7.38
N VAL A 57 -3.53 -3.51 -8.18
CA VAL A 57 -3.75 -3.87 -9.59
C VAL A 57 -2.64 -3.26 -10.44
N ARG A 58 -2.19 -4.00 -11.45
CA ARG A 58 -1.18 -3.56 -12.41
C ARG A 58 -1.69 -3.76 -13.83
N TRP A 59 -1.34 -2.86 -14.74
CA TRP A 59 -1.67 -2.98 -16.15
C TRP A 59 -0.56 -2.51 -17.09
N TRP A 60 -0.57 -3.07 -18.30
CA TRP A 60 0.32 -2.75 -19.41
C TRP A 60 -0.51 -2.29 -20.60
N PRO A 61 -0.31 -1.08 -21.12
CA PRO A 61 -0.99 -0.65 -22.33
C PRO A 61 -0.53 -1.49 -23.54
N SER A 62 -1.45 -1.71 -24.48
CA SER A 62 -1.14 -2.44 -25.71
C SER A 62 0.05 -1.84 -26.44
N ASN A 63 0.96 -2.70 -26.92
CA ASN A 63 2.19 -2.32 -27.60
C ASN A 63 3.15 -1.43 -26.78
N GLY A 64 2.95 -1.32 -25.46
CA GLY A 64 3.74 -0.42 -24.61
C GLY A 64 3.46 1.07 -24.88
N ASP A 65 2.33 1.39 -25.50
CA ASP A 65 1.95 2.76 -25.89
C ASP A 65 0.88 3.30 -24.94
N HIS A 66 1.23 4.28 -24.10
CA HIS A 66 0.29 4.90 -23.17
C HIS A 66 -0.87 5.67 -23.84
N THR A 67 -0.84 5.86 -25.16
CA THR A 67 -1.97 6.39 -25.93
C THR A 67 -2.96 5.32 -26.37
N ALA A 68 -2.64 4.03 -26.17
CA ALA A 68 -3.52 2.92 -26.51
C ALA A 68 -4.79 2.87 -25.65
N ASN A 69 -5.92 2.52 -26.26
CA ASN A 69 -7.22 2.41 -25.60
C ASN A 69 -7.47 1.01 -24.99
N THR A 70 -6.47 0.14 -24.98
CA THR A 70 -6.56 -1.22 -24.47
C THR A 70 -5.32 -1.55 -23.65
N PHE A 71 -5.49 -2.43 -22.66
CA PHE A 71 -4.43 -2.88 -21.78
C PHE A 71 -4.71 -4.31 -21.31
N THR A 72 -3.66 -5.01 -20.91
CA THR A 72 -3.76 -6.23 -20.08
C THR A 72 -3.54 -5.84 -18.62
N TRP A 73 -4.08 -6.62 -17.69
CA TRP A 73 -3.91 -6.35 -16.26
C TRP A 73 -3.74 -7.65 -15.46
N ASP A 74 -3.11 -7.52 -14.30
CA ASP A 74 -3.04 -8.54 -13.26
C ASP A 74 -3.15 -7.90 -11.86
N LEU A 75 -3.14 -8.74 -10.82
CA LEU A 75 -3.03 -8.29 -9.44
C LEU A 75 -1.59 -8.55 -8.99
N TYR A 76 -0.81 -7.49 -8.86
CA TYR A 76 0.59 -7.58 -8.43
C TYR A 76 0.70 -8.19 -7.03
N VAL A 77 -0.21 -7.81 -6.14
CA VAL A 77 -0.35 -8.40 -4.81
C VAL A 77 -1.80 -8.29 -4.33
N MET A 78 -2.28 -9.37 -3.72
CA MET A 78 -3.47 -9.39 -2.87
C MET A 78 -3.00 -9.30 -1.43
N ALA A 79 -3.21 -8.15 -0.78
CA ALA A 79 -2.87 -8.01 0.63
C ALA A 79 -3.77 -8.91 1.48
N GLY A 80 -3.27 -9.36 2.63
CA GLY A 80 -3.95 -10.37 3.45
C GLY A 80 -3.18 -10.72 4.71
N ASN A 81 -3.73 -11.65 5.49
CA ASN A 81 -3.10 -12.17 6.69
C ASN A 81 -3.02 -13.70 6.66
N PRO A 82 -1.91 -14.28 6.18
CA PRO A 82 -1.76 -15.72 6.07
C PRO A 82 -1.56 -16.41 7.43
N THR A 83 -1.41 -15.65 8.52
CA THR A 83 -1.31 -16.20 9.88
C THR A 83 -2.67 -16.39 10.54
N VAL A 84 -3.71 -15.75 10.01
CA VAL A 84 -5.08 -15.78 10.53
C VAL A 84 -6.04 -16.50 9.58
N HIS A 85 -5.77 -16.47 8.27
CA HIS A 85 -6.65 -17.00 7.24
C HIS A 85 -5.94 -18.02 6.34
N GLU A 86 -6.64 -19.10 6.00
CA GLU A 86 -6.24 -20.10 4.99
C GLU A 86 -6.96 -19.91 3.64
N ASP A 87 -7.92 -18.99 3.57
CA ASP A 87 -8.68 -18.66 2.36
C ASP A 87 -8.06 -17.46 1.62
N ALA A 88 -8.84 -16.83 0.73
CA ALA A 88 -8.38 -15.67 -0.05
C ALA A 88 -7.98 -14.45 0.82
N ASP A 89 -8.42 -14.39 2.08
CA ASP A 89 -8.00 -13.35 3.02
C ASP A 89 -6.58 -13.58 3.56
N GLY A 90 -5.98 -14.74 3.30
CA GLY A 90 -4.55 -15.00 3.53
C GLY A 90 -3.62 -14.17 2.62
N GLY A 91 -4.13 -13.65 1.51
CA GLY A 91 -3.35 -12.89 0.52
C GLY A 91 -2.77 -13.77 -0.60
N SER A 92 -2.05 -13.14 -1.54
CA SER A 92 -1.38 -13.84 -2.64
C SER A 92 -0.06 -14.47 -2.20
N TYR A 93 0.54 -15.31 -3.06
CA TYR A 93 1.75 -16.08 -2.77
C TYR A 93 2.95 -15.25 -2.28
N ASN A 94 3.01 -13.96 -2.62
CA ASN A 94 4.06 -13.03 -2.22
C ASN A 94 3.78 -12.31 -0.88
N VAL A 95 2.69 -12.65 -0.20
CA VAL A 95 2.38 -12.25 1.18
C VAL A 95 2.71 -13.40 2.14
N ASN A 96 3.43 -13.10 3.20
CA ASN A 96 3.85 -14.03 4.25
C ASN A 96 3.88 -13.32 5.62
N GLU A 97 4.06 -14.08 6.70
CA GLU A 97 4.14 -13.55 8.07
C GLU A 97 5.15 -12.40 8.22
N GLY A 98 6.28 -12.48 7.51
CA GLY A 98 7.35 -11.47 7.58
C GLY A 98 7.01 -10.15 6.89
N ASN A 99 6.08 -10.12 5.93
CA ASN A 99 5.80 -8.93 5.12
C ASN A 99 4.33 -8.53 5.03
N MET A 100 3.40 -9.26 5.67
CA MET A 100 1.96 -8.98 5.58
C MET A 100 1.58 -7.56 6.00
N PHE A 101 0.58 -7.02 5.31
CA PHE A 101 0.07 -5.67 5.47
C PHE A 101 -1.41 -5.61 5.04
N ASN A 102 -2.07 -4.50 5.32
CA ASN A 102 -3.42 -4.21 4.86
C ASN A 102 -3.52 -2.77 4.36
N SER A 103 -4.52 -2.52 3.52
CA SER A 103 -4.88 -1.20 3.02
C SER A 103 -3.70 -0.46 2.37
N PRO A 104 -3.11 -1.02 1.30
CA PRO A 104 -2.16 -0.26 0.49
C PRO A 104 -2.83 1.03 0.01
N ASP A 105 -2.13 2.14 0.12
CA ASP A 105 -2.60 3.46 -0.26
C ASP A 105 -1.54 4.14 -1.13
N GLY A 106 -0.54 4.78 -0.50
CA GLY A 106 0.52 5.50 -1.19
C GLY A 106 1.39 4.58 -2.04
N LEU A 107 1.63 4.96 -3.30
CA LEU A 107 2.49 4.23 -4.24
C LEU A 107 3.49 5.17 -4.92
N SER A 108 4.74 4.73 -5.06
CA SER A 108 5.73 5.44 -5.88
C SER A 108 6.83 4.51 -6.36
N PHE A 109 7.41 4.83 -7.52
CA PHE A 109 8.58 4.12 -8.03
C PHE A 109 9.87 4.90 -7.74
N ASP A 110 10.92 4.17 -7.37
CA ASP A 110 12.27 4.72 -7.44
C ASP A 110 12.89 4.58 -8.85
N ASP A 111 14.10 5.11 -9.03
CA ASP A 111 14.82 5.07 -10.30
C ASP A 111 15.39 3.69 -10.66
N LYS A 112 15.31 2.71 -9.74
CA LYS A 112 15.66 1.31 -9.98
C LYS A 112 14.43 0.49 -10.38
N GLY A 113 13.25 1.08 -10.36
CA GLY A 113 11.99 0.41 -10.70
C GLY A 113 11.42 -0.43 -9.56
N LEU A 114 11.84 -0.19 -8.31
CA LEU A 114 11.20 -0.79 -7.14
C LEU A 114 9.96 0.02 -6.75
N LEU A 115 8.89 -0.68 -6.39
CA LEU A 115 7.62 -0.10 -5.97
C LEU A 115 7.62 0.12 -4.46
N TRP A 116 7.57 1.36 -4.03
CA TRP A 116 7.39 1.75 -2.64
C TRP A 116 5.90 1.81 -2.34
N ILE A 117 5.47 1.07 -1.31
CA ILE A 117 4.07 0.85 -0.94
C ILE A 117 3.88 1.39 0.47
N GLN A 118 2.95 2.32 0.66
CA GLN A 118 2.60 2.90 1.96
C GLN A 118 1.20 2.44 2.36
N THR A 119 0.91 2.32 3.66
CA THR A 119 -0.37 1.80 4.15
C THR A 119 -1.15 2.83 4.96
N ASP A 120 -2.47 2.86 4.73
CA ASP A 120 -3.47 3.52 5.57
C ASP A 120 -4.53 2.48 5.99
N GLY A 121 -4.11 1.62 6.90
CA GLY A 121 -4.83 0.43 7.31
C GLY A 121 -5.21 0.38 8.77
N ASN A 122 -5.86 -0.72 9.11
CA ASN A 122 -6.19 -1.02 10.49
C ASN A 122 -4.91 -1.41 11.25
N TYR A 123 -4.61 -0.64 12.29
CA TYR A 123 -3.45 -0.79 13.16
C TYR A 123 -3.80 -1.40 14.53
N SER A 124 -4.97 -2.04 14.68
CA SER A 124 -5.37 -2.66 15.95
C SER A 124 -4.46 -3.82 16.35
N ASN A 125 -3.78 -4.44 15.37
CA ASN A 125 -2.95 -5.62 15.58
C ASN A 125 -3.71 -6.78 16.25
N GLU A 126 -5.00 -6.91 15.95
CA GLU A 126 -5.92 -7.89 16.54
C GLU A 126 -6.82 -8.50 15.45
N LYS A 127 -7.37 -9.69 15.72
CA LYS A 127 -8.32 -10.41 14.83
C LYS A 127 -7.73 -10.56 13.43
N ASP A 128 -8.45 -10.13 12.39
CA ASP A 128 -8.02 -10.12 10.99
C ASP A 128 -6.64 -9.46 10.79
N PHE A 129 -6.29 -8.46 11.61
CA PHE A 129 -5.07 -7.67 11.47
C PHE A 129 -3.96 -8.09 12.45
N ALA A 130 -4.13 -9.21 13.16
CA ALA A 130 -3.14 -9.71 14.12
C ALA A 130 -1.77 -9.91 13.48
N GLY A 131 -0.73 -9.38 14.12
CA GLY A 131 0.66 -9.44 13.67
C GLY A 131 1.07 -8.37 12.65
N GLN A 132 0.14 -7.57 12.12
CA GLN A 132 0.48 -6.54 11.12
C GLN A 132 1.03 -5.25 11.73
N GLY A 133 0.71 -4.97 13.00
CA GLY A 133 1.20 -3.79 13.73
C GLY A 133 0.67 -2.45 13.20
N ASN A 134 1.47 -1.39 13.38
CA ASN A 134 1.15 -0.06 12.87
C ASN A 134 1.27 -0.01 11.34
N ASN A 135 0.74 1.07 10.75
CA ASN A 135 0.97 1.37 9.34
C ASN A 135 2.46 1.49 9.02
N GLN A 136 2.78 1.22 7.75
CA GLN A 136 4.11 0.86 7.34
C GLN A 136 4.41 1.28 5.91
N MET A 137 5.68 1.19 5.53
CA MET A 137 6.13 1.29 4.16
C MET A 137 6.89 0.03 3.79
N LEU A 138 6.55 -0.53 2.64
CA LEU A 138 7.18 -1.71 2.06
C LEU A 138 7.82 -1.35 0.72
N ILE A 139 8.74 -2.20 0.28
CA ILE A 139 9.37 -2.12 -1.04
C ILE A 139 9.11 -3.44 -1.75
N GLY A 140 8.45 -3.36 -2.90
CA GLY A 140 8.17 -4.47 -3.79
C GLY A 140 9.05 -4.43 -5.03
N ASP A 141 9.53 -5.59 -5.48
CA ASP A 141 10.16 -5.75 -6.78
C ASP A 141 9.12 -6.28 -7.79
N PRO A 142 8.70 -5.47 -8.79
CA PRO A 142 7.84 -5.90 -9.89
C PRO A 142 8.27 -7.15 -10.65
N ALA A 143 9.57 -7.41 -10.76
CA ALA A 143 10.14 -8.46 -11.59
C ALA A 143 10.05 -9.83 -10.90
N THR A 144 10.22 -9.86 -9.57
CA THR A 144 10.24 -11.10 -8.78
C THR A 144 8.96 -11.31 -7.98
N GLY A 145 8.20 -10.24 -7.73
CA GLY A 145 7.06 -10.25 -6.82
C GLY A 145 7.45 -10.16 -5.34
N GLU A 146 8.74 -10.12 -5.01
CA GLU A 146 9.21 -10.01 -3.62
C GLU A 146 8.77 -8.68 -3.00
N ILE A 147 8.31 -8.73 -1.74
CA ILE A 147 7.92 -7.55 -0.96
C ILE A 147 8.60 -7.62 0.40
N ARG A 148 9.28 -6.54 0.79
CA ARG A 148 9.94 -6.40 2.09
C ARG A 148 9.42 -5.18 2.84
N ARG A 149 9.11 -5.35 4.13
CA ARG A 149 8.81 -4.22 5.02
C ARG A 149 10.08 -3.40 5.25
N PHE A 150 9.99 -2.09 5.07
CA PHE A 150 11.12 -1.16 5.18
C PHE A 150 11.01 -0.23 6.39
N LEU A 151 9.81 0.30 6.66
CA LEU A 151 9.56 1.25 7.74
C LEU A 151 8.22 0.93 8.42
N VAL A 152 8.15 1.12 9.74
CA VAL A 152 6.90 1.07 10.51
C VAL A 152 6.71 2.42 11.18
N GLY A 153 5.51 2.97 11.06
CA GLY A 153 5.12 4.26 11.63
C GLY A 153 4.88 4.23 13.14
N PRO A 154 4.75 5.41 13.75
CA PRO A 154 4.30 5.52 15.13
C PRO A 154 2.84 5.08 15.29
N LYS A 155 2.40 4.96 16.54
CA LYS A 155 1.03 4.59 16.88
C LYS A 155 0.02 5.51 16.19
N GLU A 156 -1.05 4.90 15.68
CA GLU A 156 -2.24 5.54 15.13
C GLU A 156 -1.97 6.49 13.95
N ALA A 157 -0.78 6.43 13.35
CA ALA A 157 -0.46 7.14 12.14
C ALA A 157 -0.77 6.29 10.91
N GLU A 158 -1.01 6.94 9.78
CA GLU A 158 -0.80 6.35 8.46
C GLU A 158 0.58 6.75 7.94
N ILE A 159 1.12 5.96 7.00
CA ILE A 159 2.31 6.33 6.24
C ILE A 159 1.84 6.76 4.85
N THR A 160 2.18 7.98 4.45
CA THR A 160 1.69 8.56 3.20
C THR A 160 2.60 9.68 2.73
N GLY A 161 2.66 9.91 1.41
CA GLY A 161 3.56 10.88 0.81
C GLY A 161 5.02 10.41 0.80
N ILE A 162 5.66 10.52 -0.36
CA ILE A 162 7.04 10.09 -0.56
C ILE A 162 7.73 10.98 -1.59
N ALA A 163 8.99 11.32 -1.33
CA ALA A 163 9.86 12.01 -2.27
C ALA A 163 11.32 11.64 -2.02
N TRP A 164 12.18 11.84 -3.02
CA TRP A 164 13.62 11.61 -2.87
C TRP A 164 14.40 12.91 -2.99
N ALA A 165 15.49 13.01 -2.24
CA ALA A 165 16.55 13.96 -2.56
C ALA A 165 17.15 13.63 -3.94
N ALA A 166 17.66 14.64 -4.64
CA ALA A 166 18.20 14.49 -5.98
C ALA A 166 19.38 13.51 -6.06
N ASP A 167 20.16 13.37 -4.97
CA ASP A 167 21.28 12.43 -4.86
C ASP A 167 20.86 11.00 -4.48
N ARG A 168 19.56 10.76 -4.26
CA ARG A 168 18.96 9.50 -3.84
C ARG A 168 19.46 8.94 -2.50
N ARG A 169 20.17 9.73 -1.70
CA ARG A 169 20.67 9.31 -0.38
C ARG A 169 19.66 9.53 0.75
N THR A 170 18.61 10.28 0.47
CA THR A 170 17.53 10.57 1.41
C THR A 170 16.18 10.30 0.76
N VAL A 171 15.32 9.53 1.43
CA VAL A 171 13.89 9.45 1.13
C VAL A 171 13.12 10.22 2.20
N PHE A 172 12.23 11.10 1.77
CA PHE A 172 11.31 11.84 2.59
C PHE A 172 9.98 11.10 2.63
N VAL A 173 9.47 10.81 3.83
CA VAL A 173 8.25 10.03 4.04
C VAL A 173 7.34 10.82 4.96
N GLY A 174 6.06 10.94 4.61
CA GLY A 174 5.08 11.55 5.51
C GLY A 174 4.59 10.56 6.56
N VAL A 175 4.42 11.08 7.77
CA VAL A 175 3.76 10.44 8.89
C VAL A 175 2.57 11.32 9.23
N GLN A 176 1.37 10.82 8.94
CA GLN A 176 0.14 11.58 9.06
C GLN A 176 -0.66 11.14 10.27
N HIS A 177 -1.28 12.12 10.94
CA HIS A 177 -2.15 12.00 12.11
C HIS A 177 -1.70 11.00 13.21
N PRO A 178 -0.42 11.02 13.64
CA PRO A 178 -0.03 10.23 14.80
C PRO A 178 -0.94 10.56 15.99
N GLY A 179 -1.44 9.52 16.65
CA GLY A 179 -2.36 9.70 17.78
C GLY A 179 -3.76 10.13 17.40
N GLU A 180 -4.31 9.68 16.26
CA GLU A 180 -5.68 10.05 15.85
C GLU A 180 -6.76 9.70 16.89
N ARG A 181 -6.49 8.75 17.80
CA ARG A 181 -7.35 8.42 18.96
C ARG A 181 -6.74 8.82 20.30
N GLY A 182 -5.66 9.59 20.26
CA GLY A 182 -4.99 10.16 21.43
C GLY A 182 -3.89 9.29 22.05
N ASP A 183 -3.53 8.13 21.46
CA ASP A 183 -2.47 7.26 21.98
C ASP A 183 -1.16 7.44 21.19
N SER A 184 -0.69 8.68 21.09
CA SER A 184 0.65 8.98 20.58
C SER A 184 1.17 10.31 21.09
N HIS A 185 2.48 10.39 21.26
CA HIS A 185 3.21 11.62 21.55
C HIS A 185 4.33 11.86 20.53
N TRP A 186 4.31 11.14 19.42
CA TRP A 186 5.29 11.29 18.36
C TRP A 186 5.18 12.66 17.66
N PRO A 187 6.29 13.33 17.31
CA PRO A 187 7.67 12.85 17.37
C PRO A 187 8.40 13.14 18.68
N ASP A 188 7.93 14.09 19.49
CA ASP A 188 8.70 14.66 20.60
C ASP A 188 8.69 13.79 21.88
N GLY A 189 7.75 12.85 22.00
CA GLY A 189 7.60 11.94 23.14
C GLY A 189 7.06 12.61 24.42
N GLY A 190 7.09 11.88 25.54
CA GLY A 190 6.58 12.36 26.84
C GLY A 190 5.08 12.65 26.78
N ASP A 191 4.65 13.79 27.33
CA ASP A 191 3.24 14.25 27.31
C ASP A 191 2.96 15.26 26.19
N ARG A 192 3.82 15.33 25.16
CA ARG A 192 3.68 16.33 24.09
C ARG A 192 2.53 15.97 23.15
N THR A 193 1.83 16.98 22.65
CA THR A 193 0.81 16.81 21.61
C THR A 193 1.45 16.19 20.36
N PRO A 194 0.90 15.11 19.80
CA PRO A 194 1.46 14.49 18.62
C PRO A 194 1.30 15.40 17.40
N ARG A 195 2.22 15.27 16.45
CA ARG A 195 2.30 16.15 15.26
C ARG A 195 2.62 15.33 14.03
N SER A 196 1.83 15.50 12.97
CA SER A 196 2.22 15.02 11.63
C SER A 196 3.57 15.63 11.25
N ALA A 197 4.41 14.86 10.58
CA ALA A 197 5.71 15.36 10.10
C ALA A 197 6.18 14.62 8.85
N ILE A 198 7.16 15.23 8.18
CA ILE A 198 7.95 14.57 7.14
C ILE A 198 9.25 14.08 7.79
N VAL A 199 9.52 12.78 7.69
CA VAL A 199 10.78 12.18 8.15
C VAL A 199 11.75 12.07 6.99
N ALA A 200 13.02 12.33 7.25
CA ALA A 200 14.11 12.13 6.29
C ALA A 200 14.87 10.85 6.65
N VAL A 201 14.64 9.77 5.91
CA VAL A 201 15.31 8.49 6.11
C VAL A 201 16.59 8.47 5.27
N ARG A 202 17.70 8.05 5.87
CA ARG A 202 19.05 8.02 5.28
C ARG A 202 19.77 6.77 5.78
N ARG A 203 20.75 6.28 5.01
CA ARG A 203 21.66 5.25 5.49
C ARG A 203 22.81 5.89 6.26
N ASP A 204 23.26 5.23 7.33
CA ASP A 204 24.39 5.70 8.15
C ASP A 204 25.71 5.73 7.37
N ASP A 205 25.86 4.83 6.39
CA ASP A 205 27.02 4.79 5.49
C ASP A 205 26.97 5.86 4.37
N GLY A 206 25.90 6.65 4.31
CA GLY A 206 25.70 7.70 3.32
C GLY A 206 25.51 7.18 1.89
N ALA A 207 25.29 5.89 1.69
CA ALA A 207 24.98 5.33 0.38
C ALA A 207 23.52 5.61 -0.02
N VAL A 208 23.20 5.29 -1.28
CA VAL A 208 21.86 5.45 -1.86
C VAL A 208 20.87 4.52 -1.16
N ILE A 209 19.63 4.99 -0.98
CA ILE A 209 18.52 4.20 -0.44
C ILE A 209 17.91 3.31 -1.52
N GLY A 210 17.52 2.10 -1.13
CA GLY A 210 17.10 1.03 -2.03
C GLY A 210 18.27 0.48 -2.85
#